data_AF-A0A9D8NE93-F1
#
_entry.id   AF-A0A9D8NE93-F1
#
_cell.length_a   1.000
_cell.length_b   1.000
_cell.length_c   1.000
_cell.angle_alpha   90.00
_cell.angle_beta   90.00
_cell.angle_gamma   90.00
#
_symmetry.space_group_name_H-M   'P 1'
#
loop_
_entity.id
_entity.type
_entity.pdbx_description
1 polymer ?
#
loop_
_entity_poly.entity_id
_entity_poly.type
_entity_poly.pdbx_seq_one_letter_code
_entity_poly.pdbx_strand_id
1 'polypeptide(L)'
;MADFNGDGILEVLVNAFGDIDLKSVTVGTSTLAILYQTGSPTKFVRDDVVTTDDGYYFFNQPWVGDLDGDGDTDIVGGVGFFVCAVIGTIGPCGALVVWENVGVEGAMAKFEVTDLVSKGATEFYHRPAVADVDADGLLDIVAIGETSTDADTVWFRGIADGFEATAYPIGQGGGSLPVAADVDGDGDIDIVSGQYFVTPESAIWFEQLPAGANGLPMWQKHVITSSIGKVIQVSLVPDLDGPGTLGWIASNHTNTTRPGQVESGVYRLTPGADPRAEWSVRLLSTGIVSRPSVGTAFQAAPGVFGWGDIDADGDVDLTVSGDGDDRLFILEQTAGSSFKTRILQTGFAQAGSMMVVDLNNDSRLEILASGFESDQVRLYVS
;
A
#
# COMPACT_ATOMS: atom_id res chain seq x y z
N MET A 1 -7.83 4.09 -7.40
CA MET A 1 -8.70 4.69 -8.42
C MET A 1 -8.49 3.92 -9.70
N ALA A 2 -9.56 3.72 -10.45
CA ALA A 2 -9.57 3.01 -11.72
C ALA A 2 -10.89 3.34 -12.43
N ASP A 3 -10.97 3.01 -13.72
CA ASP A 3 -12.20 3.09 -14.50
C ASP A 3 -12.91 1.72 -14.42
N PHE A 4 -13.80 1.57 -13.43
CA PHE A 4 -14.42 0.27 -13.14
C PHE A 4 -15.53 -0.09 -14.12
N ASN A 5 -16.10 0.88 -14.83
CA ASN A 5 -17.20 0.67 -15.76
C ASN A 5 -16.81 0.86 -17.24
N GLY A 6 -15.56 1.19 -17.53
CA GLY A 6 -14.99 1.34 -18.87
C GLY A 6 -15.47 2.59 -19.61
N ASP A 7 -15.92 3.63 -18.91
CA ASP A 7 -16.44 4.85 -19.53
C ASP A 7 -15.38 5.93 -19.80
N GLY A 8 -14.14 5.68 -19.39
CA GLY A 8 -12.97 6.55 -19.52
C GLY A 8 -12.85 7.60 -18.41
N ILE A 9 -13.69 7.55 -17.38
CA ILE A 9 -13.63 8.42 -16.21
C ILE A 9 -13.13 7.61 -15.00
N LEU A 10 -12.20 8.17 -14.24
CA LEU A 10 -11.67 7.49 -13.05
C LEU A 10 -12.66 7.55 -11.89
N GLU A 11 -12.94 6.41 -11.29
CA GLU A 11 -13.64 6.30 -10.02
C GLU A 11 -12.71 6.21 -8.81
N VAL A 12 -13.27 6.60 -7.68
CA VAL A 12 -12.59 6.52 -6.39
C VAL A 12 -13.10 5.32 -5.60
N LEU A 13 -12.23 4.32 -5.44
CA LEU A 13 -12.44 3.23 -4.50
C LEU A 13 -12.11 3.71 -3.08
N VAL A 14 -13.08 3.63 -2.18
CA VAL A 14 -12.93 4.05 -0.78
C VAL A 14 -13.31 2.91 0.15
N ASN A 15 -12.50 2.74 1.20
CA ASN A 15 -12.79 1.84 2.30
C ASN A 15 -13.05 2.64 3.57
N ALA A 16 -13.90 2.10 4.45
CA ALA A 16 -14.11 2.64 5.79
C ALA A 16 -14.02 1.50 6.80
N PHE A 17 -13.30 1.74 7.90
CA PHE A 17 -13.35 0.84 9.05
C PHE A 17 -14.69 1.01 9.77
N GLY A 18 -15.19 -0.06 10.39
CA GLY A 18 -16.37 0.06 11.22
C GLY A 18 -16.10 0.80 12.52
N ASP A 19 -17.17 1.26 13.17
CA ASP A 19 -17.09 2.04 14.41
C ASP A 19 -16.26 1.32 15.49
N ILE A 20 -15.26 2.00 16.03
CA ILE A 20 -14.41 1.51 17.11
C ILE A 20 -14.81 2.19 18.42
N ASP A 21 -15.45 1.44 19.32
CA ASP A 21 -15.70 1.90 20.69
C ASP A 21 -14.70 1.24 21.65
N LEU A 22 -13.67 2.00 22.00
CA LEU A 22 -12.64 1.56 22.95
C LEU A 22 -13.15 1.40 24.39
N LYS A 23 -14.32 1.96 24.75
CA LYS A 23 -14.90 1.80 26.10
C LYS A 23 -15.60 0.46 26.26
N SER A 24 -16.36 0.06 25.26
CA SER A 24 -17.07 -1.23 25.23
C SER A 24 -16.26 -2.34 24.55
N VAL A 25 -15.11 -1.99 23.95
CA VAL A 25 -14.20 -2.89 23.22
C VAL A 25 -14.96 -3.61 22.08
N THR A 26 -15.68 -2.81 21.30
CA THR A 26 -16.37 -3.25 20.09
C THR A 26 -15.76 -2.60 18.87
N VAL A 27 -15.69 -3.37 17.80
CA VAL A 27 -15.21 -2.92 16.49
C VAL A 27 -16.26 -3.34 15.48
N GLY A 28 -16.74 -2.41 14.66
CA GLY A 28 -17.62 -2.69 13.54
C GLY A 28 -16.87 -3.29 12.34
N THR A 29 -17.61 -3.91 11.44
CA THR A 29 -17.11 -4.41 10.17
C THR A 29 -16.93 -3.27 9.17
N SER A 30 -16.05 -3.46 8.21
CA SER A 30 -15.65 -2.47 7.22
C SER A 30 -16.61 -2.42 6.04
N THR A 31 -16.53 -1.33 5.28
CA THR A 31 -17.17 -1.21 3.95
C THR A 31 -16.11 -0.91 2.90
N LEU A 32 -16.41 -1.30 1.66
CA LEU A 32 -15.67 -0.94 0.46
C LEU A 32 -16.68 -0.44 -0.55
N ALA A 33 -16.43 0.73 -1.14
CA ALA A 33 -17.36 1.36 -2.06
C ALA A 33 -16.64 2.01 -3.23
N ILE A 34 -17.26 1.97 -4.39
CA ILE A 34 -16.83 2.72 -5.57
C ILE A 34 -17.66 4.00 -5.64
N LEU A 35 -16.98 5.12 -5.83
CA LEU A 35 -17.59 6.44 -6.02
C LEU A 35 -17.55 6.80 -7.51
N TYR A 36 -18.68 6.58 -8.20
CA TYR A 36 -18.87 6.87 -9.62
C TYR A 36 -19.10 8.35 -9.87
N GLN A 37 -18.26 8.98 -10.69
CA GLN A 37 -18.39 10.41 -10.98
C GLN A 37 -19.67 10.73 -11.76
N THR A 38 -20.38 11.79 -11.37
CA THR A 38 -21.60 12.26 -12.05
C THR A 38 -21.44 13.70 -12.55
N GLY A 39 -20.44 13.89 -13.40
CA GLY A 39 -20.21 15.12 -14.18
C GLY A 39 -19.26 16.15 -13.56
N SER A 40 -18.70 15.89 -12.37
CA SER A 40 -17.59 16.67 -11.80
C SER A 40 -16.85 15.86 -10.74
N PRO A 41 -15.56 16.14 -10.46
CA PRO A 41 -14.70 15.39 -9.51
C PRO A 41 -15.12 15.51 -8.03
N THR A 42 -16.25 16.15 -7.74
CA THR A 42 -16.81 16.31 -6.39
C THR A 42 -18.24 15.77 -6.27
N LYS A 43 -18.79 15.17 -7.33
CA LYS A 43 -20.15 14.63 -7.35
C LYS A 43 -20.09 13.15 -7.69
N PHE A 44 -20.52 12.33 -6.75
CA PHE A 44 -20.42 10.89 -6.87
C PHE A 44 -21.74 10.20 -6.59
N VAL A 45 -21.95 9.06 -7.25
CA VAL A 45 -22.89 8.03 -6.83
C VAL A 45 -22.06 6.93 -6.17
N ARG A 46 -22.42 6.60 -4.93
CA ARG A 46 -21.76 5.53 -4.17
C ARG A 46 -22.41 4.20 -4.50
N ASP A 47 -21.58 3.20 -4.75
CA ASP A 47 -21.96 1.79 -4.86
C ASP A 47 -21.12 0.98 -3.88
N ASP A 48 -21.77 0.23 -2.98
CA ASP A 48 -21.07 -0.55 -1.96
C ASP A 48 -20.74 -1.94 -2.52
N VAL A 49 -19.45 -2.20 -2.73
CA VAL A 49 -18.91 -3.52 -3.14
C VAL A 49 -18.86 -4.47 -1.94
N VAL A 50 -18.54 -3.93 -0.77
CA VAL A 50 -18.56 -4.63 0.51
C VAL A 50 -19.37 -3.81 1.51
N THR A 51 -20.34 -4.47 2.12
CA THR A 51 -21.19 -3.94 3.18
C THR A 51 -20.77 -4.47 4.55
N THR A 52 -21.31 -3.91 5.62
CA THR A 52 -21.06 -4.39 6.98
C THR A 52 -21.55 -5.83 7.20
N ASP A 53 -22.55 -6.28 6.44
CA ASP A 53 -23.12 -7.63 6.55
C ASP A 53 -22.16 -8.71 6.03
N ASP A 54 -21.21 -8.32 5.16
CA ASP A 54 -20.18 -9.22 4.64
C ASP A 54 -19.14 -9.61 5.71
N GLY A 55 -19.03 -8.84 6.78
CA GLY A 55 -18.28 -9.26 7.97
C GLY A 55 -16.76 -9.13 7.92
N TYR A 56 -16.21 -8.33 6.99
CA TYR A 56 -14.78 -8.03 6.94
C TYR A 56 -14.38 -6.96 7.96
N TYR A 57 -13.19 -7.03 8.55
CA TYR A 57 -12.67 -6.04 9.50
C TYR A 57 -11.38 -5.41 9.00
N PHE A 58 -11.19 -4.11 9.20
CA PHE A 58 -9.97 -3.40 8.81
C PHE A 58 -9.56 -3.68 7.37
N PHE A 59 -10.42 -3.33 6.41
CA PHE A 59 -10.10 -3.47 5.00
C PHE A 59 -8.92 -2.56 4.65
N ASN A 60 -7.77 -3.10 4.25
CA ASN A 60 -6.58 -2.29 3.98
C ASN A 60 -6.57 -1.72 2.56
N GLN A 61 -5.54 -0.95 2.20
CA GLN A 61 -5.41 -0.42 0.85
C GLN A 61 -5.45 -1.57 -0.18
N PRO A 62 -6.36 -1.56 -1.17
CA PRO A 62 -6.43 -2.61 -2.18
C PRO A 62 -5.46 -2.37 -3.34
N TRP A 63 -5.18 -3.42 -4.09
CA TRP A 63 -4.69 -3.33 -5.47
C TRP A 63 -5.90 -3.29 -6.41
N VAL A 64 -5.78 -2.54 -7.52
CA VAL A 64 -6.83 -2.41 -8.54
C VAL A 64 -6.20 -2.47 -9.93
N GLY A 65 -6.81 -3.21 -10.84
CA GLY A 65 -6.35 -3.41 -12.21
C GLY A 65 -6.96 -4.66 -12.84
N ASP A 66 -6.72 -4.86 -14.13
CA ASP A 66 -7.12 -6.04 -14.91
C ASP A 66 -6.27 -7.25 -14.49
N LEU A 67 -6.85 -8.16 -13.70
CA LEU A 67 -6.14 -9.27 -13.07
C LEU A 67 -6.14 -10.52 -13.95
N ASP A 68 -7.22 -10.76 -14.68
CA ASP A 68 -7.40 -11.96 -15.51
C ASP A 68 -7.14 -11.73 -17.01
N GLY A 69 -6.96 -10.47 -17.42
CA GLY A 69 -6.64 -10.07 -18.78
C GLY A 69 -7.86 -9.91 -19.70
N ASP A 70 -9.07 -9.84 -19.15
CA ASP A 70 -10.30 -9.66 -19.92
C ASP A 70 -10.59 -8.20 -20.31
N GLY A 71 -9.86 -7.26 -19.69
CA GLY A 71 -9.88 -5.83 -19.97
C GLY A 71 -10.80 -5.01 -19.09
N ASP A 72 -11.45 -5.60 -18.08
CA ASP A 72 -12.10 -4.85 -17.02
C ASP A 72 -11.18 -4.68 -15.79
N THR A 73 -11.70 -4.08 -14.71
CA THR A 73 -10.87 -3.73 -13.54
C THR A 73 -11.36 -4.48 -12.31
N ASP A 74 -10.44 -5.25 -11.72
CA ASP A 74 -10.63 -6.03 -10.51
C ASP A 74 -10.11 -5.33 -9.26
N ILE A 75 -10.40 -5.95 -8.11
CA ILE A 75 -9.91 -5.52 -6.81
C ILE A 75 -9.30 -6.69 -6.07
N VAL A 76 -8.07 -6.54 -5.59
CA VAL A 76 -7.48 -7.46 -4.61
C VAL A 76 -7.31 -6.75 -3.27
N GLY A 77 -8.06 -7.19 -2.27
CA GLY A 77 -8.12 -6.56 -0.95
C GLY A 77 -7.50 -7.43 0.14
N GLY A 78 -6.54 -6.86 0.86
CA GLY A 78 -6.06 -7.40 2.12
C GLY A 78 -6.94 -6.93 3.29
N VAL A 79 -7.20 -7.85 4.22
CA VAL A 79 -8.09 -7.61 5.36
C VAL A 79 -7.35 -7.90 6.66
N GLY A 80 -7.69 -7.12 7.69
CA GLY A 80 -7.33 -7.36 9.07
C GLY A 80 -6.30 -6.38 9.61
N PHE A 81 -6.05 -6.48 10.91
CA PHE A 81 -5.09 -5.62 11.59
C PHE A 81 -4.59 -6.31 12.85
N PHE A 82 -3.39 -5.94 13.33
CA PHE A 82 -2.79 -6.56 14.52
C PHE A 82 -3.69 -6.49 15.76
N VAL A 83 -4.60 -5.52 15.83
CA VAL A 83 -5.53 -5.36 16.96
C VAL A 83 -6.54 -6.52 17.06
N CYS A 84 -6.85 -7.19 15.96
CA CYS A 84 -7.76 -8.34 15.92
C CYS A 84 -7.25 -9.50 16.79
N ALA A 85 -5.93 -9.71 16.82
CA ALA A 85 -5.33 -10.74 17.67
C ALA A 85 -5.44 -10.42 19.17
N VAL A 86 -5.70 -9.17 19.54
CA VAL A 86 -5.71 -8.71 20.93
C VAL A 86 -7.14 -8.49 21.45
N ILE A 87 -8.07 -8.11 20.59
CA ILE A 87 -9.49 -7.91 20.94
C ILE A 87 -10.23 -9.25 20.81
N GLY A 88 -10.39 -9.93 21.94
CA GLY A 88 -11.01 -11.27 22.00
C GLY A 88 -12.48 -11.35 21.57
N THR A 89 -13.19 -10.21 21.44
CA THR A 89 -14.57 -10.15 20.92
C THR A 89 -14.64 -10.26 19.39
N ILE A 90 -13.52 -10.06 18.69
CA ILE A 90 -13.42 -10.16 17.23
C ILE A 90 -12.73 -11.48 16.85
N GLY A 91 -11.60 -11.78 17.52
CA GLY A 91 -10.73 -12.88 17.14
C GLY A 91 -9.85 -12.55 15.92
N PRO A 92 -9.11 -13.53 15.39
CA PRO A 92 -8.38 -13.34 14.13
C PRO A 92 -9.38 -12.94 13.03
N CYS A 93 -9.01 -11.96 12.22
CA CYS A 93 -9.93 -11.28 11.32
C CYS A 93 -9.35 -11.13 9.91
N GLY A 94 -8.18 -11.72 9.66
CA GLY A 94 -7.50 -11.56 8.39
C GLY A 94 -8.19 -12.29 7.25
N ALA A 95 -7.98 -11.78 6.05
CA ALA A 95 -8.40 -12.37 4.79
C ALA A 95 -7.58 -11.75 3.64
N LEU A 96 -7.56 -12.44 2.51
CA LEU A 96 -7.09 -11.92 1.23
C LEU A 96 -8.12 -12.33 0.20
N VAL A 97 -8.68 -11.35 -0.51
CA VAL A 97 -9.91 -11.54 -1.29
C VAL A 97 -9.77 -10.85 -2.63
N VAL A 98 -10.26 -11.52 -3.67
CA VAL A 98 -10.38 -11.03 -5.04
C VAL A 98 -11.86 -10.71 -5.30
N TRP A 99 -12.13 -9.51 -5.77
CA TRP A 99 -13.39 -9.12 -6.39
C TRP A 99 -13.13 -9.00 -7.88
N GLU A 100 -13.53 -10.04 -8.60
CA GLU A 100 -13.45 -10.17 -10.04
C GLU A 100 -14.60 -9.38 -10.66
N ASN A 101 -14.31 -8.41 -11.49
CA ASN A 101 -15.33 -7.71 -12.24
C ASN A 101 -15.83 -8.64 -13.35
N VAL A 102 -17.15 -8.83 -13.40
CA VAL A 102 -17.80 -9.74 -14.36
C VAL A 102 -18.68 -8.94 -15.31
N GLY A 103 -18.29 -7.69 -15.53
CA GLY A 103 -18.95 -6.68 -16.36
C GLY A 103 -19.85 -5.70 -15.60
N VAL A 104 -20.62 -4.95 -16.37
CA VAL A 104 -21.34 -3.76 -15.89
C VAL A 104 -22.85 -3.97 -15.94
N GLU A 105 -23.55 -3.67 -14.84
CA GLU A 105 -25.03 -3.60 -14.81
C GLU A 105 -25.48 -2.15 -14.64
N GLY A 106 -26.16 -1.61 -15.66
CA GLY A 106 -26.55 -0.20 -15.68
C GLY A 106 -25.35 0.70 -15.93
N ALA A 107 -24.72 1.21 -14.86
CA ALA A 107 -23.55 2.10 -14.90
C ALA A 107 -22.48 1.73 -13.85
N MET A 108 -22.62 0.56 -13.22
CA MET A 108 -21.80 0.10 -12.10
C MET A 108 -21.23 -1.28 -12.42
N ALA A 109 -19.96 -1.49 -12.09
CA ALA A 109 -19.30 -2.79 -12.13
C ALA A 109 -20.01 -3.82 -11.24
N LYS A 110 -19.87 -5.09 -11.60
CA LYS A 110 -20.39 -6.22 -10.83
C LYS A 110 -19.26 -7.14 -10.50
N PHE A 111 -19.23 -7.59 -9.24
CA PHE A 111 -18.14 -8.41 -8.77
C PHE A 111 -18.57 -9.81 -8.36
N GLU A 112 -17.80 -10.81 -8.78
CA GLU A 112 -17.75 -12.13 -8.15
C GLU A 112 -16.60 -12.17 -7.14
N VAL A 113 -16.78 -12.91 -6.05
CA VAL A 113 -15.88 -12.83 -4.89
C VAL A 113 -15.20 -14.17 -4.63
N THR A 114 -13.87 -14.15 -4.54
CA THR A 114 -13.04 -15.30 -4.19
C THR A 114 -12.15 -14.99 -3.00
N ASP A 115 -12.31 -15.74 -1.90
CA ASP A 115 -11.42 -15.68 -0.74
C ASP A 115 -10.17 -16.56 -1.02
N LEU A 116 -9.03 -15.93 -1.38
CA LEU A 116 -7.74 -16.62 -1.48
C LEU A 116 -7.23 -17.08 -0.11
N VAL A 117 -7.44 -16.22 0.89
CA VAL A 117 -7.27 -16.56 2.30
C VAL A 117 -8.60 -16.32 2.98
N SER A 118 -9.19 -17.39 3.51
CA SER A 118 -10.49 -17.36 4.14
C SER A 118 -10.54 -16.38 5.32
N LYS A 119 -11.69 -15.71 5.46
CA LYS A 119 -12.00 -14.82 6.58
C LYS A 119 -11.72 -15.47 7.94
N GLY A 120 -11.04 -14.72 8.80
CA GLY A 120 -10.68 -15.15 10.14
C GLY A 120 -9.30 -15.80 10.24
N ALA A 121 -8.46 -15.61 9.22
CA ALA A 121 -7.06 -16.00 9.26
C ALA A 121 -6.29 -15.26 10.35
N THR A 122 -5.27 -15.93 10.88
CA THR A 122 -4.41 -15.41 11.95
C THR A 122 -3.52 -14.29 11.47
N GLU A 123 -3.00 -14.39 10.24
CA GLU A 123 -2.30 -13.27 9.62
C GLU A 123 -3.31 -12.25 9.09
N PHE A 124 -2.93 -10.98 9.12
CA PHE A 124 -3.61 -9.91 8.39
C PHE A 124 -2.79 -9.50 7.16
N TYR A 125 -3.48 -8.91 6.19
CA TYR A 125 -2.91 -8.60 4.89
C TYR A 125 -3.18 -7.13 4.56
N HIS A 126 -2.14 -6.41 4.11
CA HIS A 126 -2.26 -5.07 3.53
C HIS A 126 -2.41 -5.16 1.99
N ARG A 127 -2.06 -4.10 1.25
CA ARG A 127 -2.07 -4.15 -0.22
C ARG A 127 -1.12 -5.26 -0.71
N PRO A 128 -1.54 -6.15 -1.62
CA PRO A 128 -0.63 -7.07 -2.29
C PRO A 128 0.15 -6.37 -3.41
N ALA A 129 1.14 -7.06 -3.96
CA ALA A 129 1.68 -6.78 -5.29
C ALA A 129 1.12 -7.80 -6.30
N VAL A 130 1.02 -7.40 -7.56
CA VAL A 130 0.54 -8.25 -8.65
C VAL A 130 1.55 -8.22 -9.78
N ALA A 131 1.99 -9.39 -10.24
CA ALA A 131 2.96 -9.56 -11.32
C ALA A 131 2.94 -11.02 -11.80
N ASP A 132 3.38 -11.28 -13.04
CA ASP A 132 3.67 -12.64 -13.53
C ASP A 132 5.00 -13.11 -12.92
N VAL A 133 4.92 -13.86 -11.81
CA VAL A 133 6.06 -14.24 -10.97
C VAL A 133 6.79 -15.43 -11.57
N ASP A 134 6.12 -16.32 -12.30
CA ASP A 134 6.74 -17.51 -12.89
C ASP A 134 6.84 -17.51 -14.42
N ALA A 135 6.56 -16.37 -15.04
CA ALA A 135 6.68 -16.08 -16.46
C ALA A 135 5.79 -16.97 -17.35
N ASP A 136 4.60 -17.34 -16.85
CA ASP A 136 3.63 -18.14 -17.59
C ASP A 136 2.58 -17.30 -18.36
N GLY A 137 2.63 -15.98 -18.18
CA GLY A 137 1.77 -15.00 -18.84
C GLY A 137 0.47 -14.69 -18.10
N LEU A 138 0.26 -15.27 -16.92
CA LEU A 138 -0.86 -14.94 -16.03
C LEU A 138 -0.35 -14.11 -14.85
N LEU A 139 -1.18 -13.19 -14.35
CA LEU A 139 -0.82 -12.39 -13.19
C LEU A 139 -0.99 -13.20 -11.90
N ASP A 140 0.01 -13.10 -11.04
CA ASP A 140 0.01 -13.70 -9.71
C ASP A 140 -0.17 -12.64 -8.62
N ILE A 141 -0.57 -13.09 -7.44
CA ILE A 141 -0.73 -12.22 -6.26
C ILE A 141 0.36 -12.52 -5.24
N VAL A 142 1.21 -11.53 -4.97
CA VAL A 142 2.20 -11.56 -3.89
C VAL A 142 1.64 -10.84 -2.67
N ALA A 143 1.53 -11.57 -1.57
CA ALA A 143 0.96 -11.07 -0.33
C ALA A 143 1.91 -11.32 0.85
N ILE A 144 1.77 -10.48 1.87
CA ILE A 144 2.55 -10.59 3.10
C ILE A 144 1.56 -10.86 4.23
N GLY A 145 1.64 -12.07 4.77
CA GLY A 145 0.87 -12.46 5.94
C GLY A 145 1.57 -11.94 7.19
N GLU A 146 1.00 -10.94 7.83
CA GLU A 146 1.58 -10.30 9.01
C GLU A 146 0.88 -10.75 10.30
N THR A 147 1.65 -10.94 11.36
CA THR A 147 1.16 -11.01 12.74
C THR A 147 1.78 -9.87 13.55
N SER A 148 1.43 -9.74 14.83
CA SER A 148 2.04 -8.70 15.68
C SER A 148 3.54 -8.92 15.96
N THR A 149 4.11 -10.05 15.55
CA THR A 149 5.49 -10.46 15.86
C THR A 149 6.26 -11.08 14.70
N ASP A 150 5.59 -11.37 13.57
CA ASP A 150 6.18 -12.07 12.45
C ASP A 150 5.53 -11.62 11.13
N ALA A 151 6.21 -11.90 10.02
CA ALA A 151 5.68 -11.67 8.69
C ALA A 151 6.27 -12.70 7.72
N ASP A 152 5.44 -13.27 6.86
CA ASP A 152 5.86 -14.18 5.79
C ASP A 152 5.36 -13.68 4.44
N THR A 153 6.28 -13.59 3.47
CA THR A 153 5.95 -13.26 2.08
C THR A 153 5.63 -14.54 1.32
N VAL A 154 4.48 -14.56 0.65
CA VAL A 154 3.96 -15.68 -0.14
C VAL A 154 3.40 -15.18 -1.47
N TRP A 155 3.25 -16.07 -2.44
CA TRP A 155 2.52 -15.77 -3.67
C TRP A 155 1.46 -16.82 -3.99
N PHE A 156 0.38 -16.38 -4.62
CA PHE A 156 -0.72 -17.18 -5.11
C PHE A 156 -0.64 -17.18 -6.63
N ARG A 157 -0.41 -18.37 -7.19
CA ARG A 157 -0.24 -18.55 -8.63
C ARG A 157 -1.57 -18.37 -9.37
N GLY A 158 -1.59 -17.51 -10.37
CA GLY A 158 -2.66 -17.35 -11.34
C GLY A 158 -2.76 -18.56 -12.26
N ILE A 159 -3.99 -18.96 -12.57
CA ILE A 159 -4.32 -20.02 -13.52
C ILE A 159 -5.46 -19.54 -14.41
N ALA A 160 -5.75 -20.28 -15.48
CA ALA A 160 -6.72 -19.87 -16.49
C ALA A 160 -8.12 -19.50 -15.94
N ASP A 161 -8.52 -20.06 -14.79
CA ASP A 161 -9.80 -19.81 -14.14
C ASP A 161 -9.59 -19.41 -12.65
N GLY A 162 -8.77 -18.37 -12.41
CA GLY A 162 -8.53 -17.80 -11.07
C GLY A 162 -7.15 -18.14 -10.51
N PHE A 163 -7.09 -18.70 -9.29
CA PHE A 163 -5.83 -18.91 -8.57
C PHE A 163 -5.71 -20.32 -7.98
N GLU A 164 -4.48 -20.81 -7.84
CA GLU A 164 -4.22 -22.00 -7.05
C GLU A 164 -4.58 -21.76 -5.57
N ALA A 165 -5.22 -22.74 -4.94
CA ALA A 165 -5.66 -22.64 -3.55
C ALA A 165 -4.52 -22.67 -2.51
N THR A 166 -3.30 -23.01 -2.93
CA THR A 166 -2.14 -23.11 -2.04
C THR A 166 -1.14 -22.01 -2.39
N ALA A 167 -0.80 -21.19 -1.41
CA ALA A 167 0.25 -20.20 -1.56
C ALA A 167 1.64 -20.86 -1.54
N TYR A 168 2.55 -20.30 -2.32
CA TYR A 168 3.94 -20.70 -2.37
C TYR A 168 4.79 -19.74 -1.51
N PRO A 169 5.70 -20.26 -0.67
CA PRO A 169 6.53 -19.41 0.18
C PRO A 169 7.61 -18.71 -0.64
N ILE A 170 7.77 -17.40 -0.43
CA ILE A 170 8.92 -16.62 -0.89
C ILE A 170 9.96 -16.56 0.24
N GLY A 171 9.53 -16.21 1.45
CA GLY A 171 10.40 -16.25 2.63
C GLY A 171 9.91 -15.38 3.79
N GLN A 172 10.61 -15.49 4.92
CA GLN A 172 10.28 -14.75 6.14
C GLN A 172 10.74 -13.29 6.04
N GLY A 173 9.81 -12.40 6.36
CA GLY A 173 9.95 -10.95 6.38
C GLY A 173 8.99 -10.28 5.41
N GLY A 174 9.08 -8.95 5.39
CA GLY A 174 8.21 -8.08 4.63
C GLY A 174 7.37 -7.20 5.56
N GLY A 175 6.50 -6.41 4.96
CA GLY A 175 5.51 -5.57 5.61
C GLY A 175 4.52 -5.04 4.59
N SER A 176 3.80 -4.00 4.97
CA SER A 176 2.77 -3.43 4.11
C SER A 176 3.33 -2.96 2.75
N LEU A 177 2.50 -3.07 1.70
CA LEU A 177 2.73 -2.46 0.38
C LEU A 177 4.01 -2.95 -0.34
N PRO A 178 4.18 -4.27 -0.60
CA PRO A 178 5.29 -4.77 -1.39
C PRO A 178 5.24 -4.24 -2.83
N VAL A 179 6.38 -4.32 -3.51
CA VAL A 179 6.56 -3.94 -4.91
C VAL A 179 7.23 -5.09 -5.65
N ALA A 180 6.69 -5.42 -6.82
CA ALA A 180 7.29 -6.36 -7.75
C ALA A 180 8.12 -5.58 -8.79
N ALA A 181 9.41 -5.86 -8.92
CA ALA A 181 10.31 -5.18 -9.86
C ALA A 181 11.59 -5.99 -10.07
N ASP A 182 12.21 -5.89 -11.25
CA ASP A 182 13.57 -6.39 -11.50
C ASP A 182 14.59 -5.46 -10.81
N VAL A 183 15.17 -5.91 -9.69
CA VAL A 183 16.07 -5.10 -8.84
C VAL A 183 17.51 -5.19 -9.32
N ASP A 184 17.92 -6.33 -9.85
CA ASP A 184 19.32 -6.59 -10.20
C ASP A 184 19.62 -6.63 -11.71
N GLY A 185 18.59 -6.48 -12.53
CA GLY A 185 18.66 -6.31 -13.98
C GLY A 185 18.82 -7.61 -14.74
N ASP A 186 18.49 -8.75 -14.15
CA ASP A 186 18.58 -10.06 -14.80
C ASP A 186 17.31 -10.47 -15.57
N GLY A 187 16.23 -9.69 -15.42
CA GLY A 187 14.99 -9.80 -16.18
C GLY A 187 13.90 -10.63 -15.52
N ASP A 188 14.11 -11.14 -14.31
CA ASP A 188 13.06 -11.74 -13.50
C ASP A 188 12.44 -10.75 -12.49
N ILE A 189 11.35 -11.14 -11.84
CA ILE A 189 10.60 -10.28 -10.94
C ILE A 189 10.99 -10.56 -9.49
N ASP A 190 11.62 -9.56 -8.87
CA ASP A 190 11.93 -9.56 -7.44
C ASP A 190 10.82 -8.91 -6.61
N ILE A 191 10.83 -9.19 -5.30
CA ILE A 191 9.87 -8.63 -4.35
C ILE A 191 10.57 -7.72 -3.35
N VAL A 192 10.28 -6.43 -3.40
CA VAL A 192 10.79 -5.41 -2.48
C VAL A 192 9.74 -5.06 -1.45
N SER A 193 10.12 -4.96 -0.17
CA SER A 193 9.19 -4.60 0.88
C SER A 193 9.86 -3.84 2.04
N GLY A 194 9.08 -3.02 2.72
CA GLY A 194 9.44 -2.54 4.05
C GLY A 194 9.46 -3.70 5.05
N GLN A 195 9.96 -3.44 6.26
CA GLN A 195 9.90 -4.41 7.34
C GLN A 195 9.42 -3.72 8.62
N TYR A 196 8.32 -4.22 9.18
CA TYR A 196 7.63 -3.58 10.30
C TYR A 196 7.64 -4.41 11.58
N PHE A 197 7.32 -5.70 11.48
CA PHE A 197 7.22 -6.60 12.65
C PHE A 197 8.48 -7.44 12.89
N VAL A 198 9.26 -7.69 11.84
CA VAL A 198 10.54 -8.41 11.92
C VAL A 198 11.68 -7.41 12.10
N THR A 199 12.73 -7.84 12.81
CA THR A 199 13.91 -7.02 13.13
C THR A 199 15.16 -7.88 12.96
N PRO A 200 16.34 -7.31 12.67
CA PRO A 200 16.70 -5.88 12.72
C PRO A 200 16.47 -5.08 11.43
N GLU A 201 16.05 -5.71 10.34
CA GLU A 201 15.99 -5.06 9.04
C GLU A 201 14.88 -4.00 8.98
N SER A 202 15.13 -2.93 8.23
CA SER A 202 14.17 -1.86 7.94
C SER A 202 13.45 -2.11 6.64
N ALA A 203 14.17 -2.57 5.62
CA ALA A 203 13.64 -2.92 4.32
C ALA A 203 14.45 -4.08 3.74
N ILE A 204 13.80 -4.91 2.96
CA ILE A 204 14.37 -6.12 2.36
C ILE A 204 13.94 -6.25 0.91
N TRP A 205 14.64 -7.10 0.17
CA TRP A 205 14.12 -7.63 -1.08
C TRP A 205 14.38 -9.13 -1.16
N PHE A 206 13.53 -9.83 -1.89
CA PHE A 206 13.70 -11.24 -2.24
C PHE A 206 14.10 -11.30 -3.71
N GLU A 207 15.34 -11.71 -3.95
CA GLU A 207 15.87 -12.03 -5.28
C GLU A 207 15.17 -13.27 -5.78
N GLN A 208 14.51 -13.18 -6.93
CA GLN A 208 14.11 -14.35 -7.67
C GLN A 208 15.37 -14.98 -8.28
N LEU A 209 15.45 -16.30 -8.15
CA LEU A 209 16.52 -17.11 -8.70
C LEU A 209 15.93 -18.05 -9.73
N PRO A 210 16.74 -18.52 -10.71
CA PRO A 210 16.30 -19.46 -11.71
C PRO A 210 15.52 -20.64 -11.12
N ALA A 211 14.44 -21.02 -11.80
CA ALA A 211 13.52 -22.04 -11.30
C ALA A 211 14.22 -23.34 -10.89
N GLY A 212 13.74 -23.93 -9.80
CA GLY A 212 14.23 -25.20 -9.27
C GLY A 212 13.80 -26.41 -10.10
N ALA A 213 14.13 -27.61 -9.62
CA ALA A 213 13.77 -28.87 -10.29
C ALA A 213 12.25 -29.12 -10.40
N ASN A 214 11.44 -28.43 -9.60
CA ASN A 214 9.97 -28.44 -9.65
C ASN A 214 9.38 -27.39 -10.60
N GLY A 215 10.21 -26.59 -11.27
CA GLY A 215 9.77 -25.56 -12.21
C GLY A 215 9.25 -24.28 -11.54
N LEU A 216 9.39 -24.15 -10.21
CA LEU A 216 8.98 -22.95 -9.48
C LEU A 216 10.19 -22.05 -9.21
N PRO A 217 9.99 -20.72 -9.13
CA PRO A 217 11.05 -19.78 -8.76
C PRO A 217 11.62 -20.13 -7.37
N MET A 218 12.92 -19.94 -7.23
CA MET A 218 13.61 -20.00 -5.94
C MET A 218 13.87 -18.57 -5.46
N TRP A 219 14.04 -18.39 -4.15
CA TRP A 219 14.13 -17.05 -3.57
C TRP A 219 15.32 -16.93 -2.63
N GLN A 220 15.99 -15.77 -2.69
CA GLN A 220 17.03 -15.40 -1.74
C GLN A 220 16.74 -14.02 -1.14
N LYS A 221 16.66 -13.95 0.19
CA LYS A 221 16.47 -12.68 0.90
C LYS A 221 17.77 -11.88 0.98
N HIS A 222 17.67 -10.59 0.69
CA HIS A 222 18.71 -9.59 0.91
C HIS A 222 18.20 -8.43 1.76
N VAL A 223 19.13 -7.79 2.46
CA VAL A 223 18.84 -6.63 3.31
C VAL A 223 19.12 -5.35 2.53
N ILE A 224 18.09 -4.52 2.33
CA ILE A 224 18.27 -3.19 1.75
C ILE A 224 18.95 -2.28 2.76
N THR A 225 18.42 -2.22 3.98
CA THR A 225 19.02 -1.51 5.11
C THR A 225 18.39 -1.93 6.43
N SER A 226 19.11 -1.68 7.53
CA SER A 226 18.61 -1.82 8.91
C SER A 226 18.65 -0.51 9.70
N SER A 227 18.88 0.62 9.03
CA SER A 227 19.30 1.87 9.67
C SER A 227 18.18 2.90 9.85
N ILE A 228 16.99 2.67 9.29
CA ILE A 228 15.89 3.65 9.24
C ILE A 228 14.65 3.23 10.04
N GLY A 229 14.78 2.23 10.91
CA GLY A 229 13.69 1.77 11.78
C GLY A 229 12.63 0.98 11.01
N LYS A 230 11.40 0.93 11.54
CA LYS A 230 10.30 0.19 10.90
C LYS A 230 9.83 0.92 9.65
N VAL A 231 9.68 0.23 8.53
CA VAL A 231 9.22 0.83 7.26
C VAL A 231 7.81 0.35 6.95
N ILE A 232 6.93 1.29 6.59
CA ILE A 232 5.53 1.00 6.23
C ILE A 232 5.31 0.94 4.72
N GLN A 233 6.13 1.64 3.94
CA GLN A 233 6.03 1.66 2.49
C GLN A 233 7.43 1.79 1.88
N VAL A 234 7.70 0.96 0.88
CA VAL A 234 8.76 1.18 -0.11
C VAL A 234 8.07 1.31 -1.47
N SER A 235 8.56 2.20 -2.34
CA SER A 235 8.03 2.32 -3.70
C SER A 235 9.14 2.68 -4.68
N LEU A 236 9.05 2.11 -5.88
CA LEU A 236 9.86 2.49 -7.03
C LEU A 236 9.14 3.64 -7.75
N VAL A 237 9.67 4.85 -7.60
CA VAL A 237 9.06 6.07 -8.11
C VAL A 237 9.65 6.36 -9.50
N PRO A 238 8.82 6.38 -10.56
CA PRO A 238 9.26 6.78 -11.89
C PRO A 238 9.60 8.26 -11.95
N ASP A 239 10.51 8.62 -12.84
CA ASP A 239 10.95 9.97 -13.15
C ASP A 239 11.56 10.77 -11.98
N LEU A 240 11.86 10.11 -10.86
CA LEU A 240 12.32 10.75 -9.62
C LEU A 240 13.61 11.56 -9.81
N ASP A 241 14.52 11.11 -10.68
CA ASP A 241 15.77 11.78 -11.03
C ASP A 241 15.76 12.32 -12.47
N GLY A 242 14.57 12.57 -13.01
CA GLY A 242 14.31 13.02 -14.37
C GLY A 242 13.71 11.94 -15.27
N PRO A 243 13.26 12.31 -16.49
CA PRO A 243 12.47 11.43 -17.35
C PRO A 243 13.14 10.09 -17.69
N GLY A 244 12.39 9.00 -17.55
CA GLY A 244 12.81 7.62 -17.81
C GLY A 244 13.66 7.00 -16.70
N THR A 245 13.85 7.68 -15.57
CA THR A 245 14.60 7.13 -14.42
C THR A 245 13.66 6.48 -13.41
N LEU A 246 14.19 5.58 -12.58
CA LEU A 246 13.47 4.97 -11.46
C LEU A 246 14.25 5.23 -10.18
N GLY A 247 13.55 5.51 -9.08
CA GLY A 247 14.20 5.71 -7.79
C GLY A 247 13.41 5.19 -6.60
N TRP A 248 14.10 4.54 -5.67
CA TRP A 248 13.50 3.90 -4.51
C TRP A 248 13.29 4.87 -3.36
N ILE A 249 12.03 5.02 -2.92
CA ILE A 249 11.66 5.80 -1.74
C ILE A 249 11.12 4.85 -0.66
N ALA A 250 11.49 5.12 0.59
CA ALA A 250 10.91 4.48 1.76
C ALA A 250 10.31 5.50 2.71
N SER A 251 9.20 5.14 3.34
CA SER A 251 8.62 5.88 4.46
C SER A 251 8.73 5.02 5.71
N ASN A 252 9.45 5.51 6.72
CA ASN A 252 9.51 4.84 8.01
C ASN A 252 8.31 5.22 8.88
N HIS A 253 8.12 4.47 9.96
CA HIS A 253 7.02 4.64 10.89
C HIS A 253 7.56 4.58 12.32
N THR A 254 8.20 5.67 12.75
CA THR A 254 8.90 5.78 14.04
C THR A 254 8.31 6.90 14.90
N ASN A 255 8.63 6.90 16.19
CA ASN A 255 8.17 7.95 17.09
C ASN A 255 9.31 8.51 17.93
N THR A 256 9.90 9.60 17.44
CA THR A 256 11.05 10.28 18.06
C THR A 256 10.76 10.87 19.45
N THR A 257 9.50 10.90 19.91
CA THR A 257 9.21 11.22 21.32
C THR A 257 9.68 10.12 22.28
N ARG A 258 10.01 8.92 21.76
CA ARG A 258 10.56 7.80 22.53
C ARG A 258 12.10 7.81 22.44
N PRO A 259 12.82 7.49 23.53
CA PRO A 259 14.28 7.43 23.49
C PRO A 259 14.82 6.41 22.48
N GLY A 260 15.90 6.78 21.79
CA GLY A 260 16.66 5.86 20.92
C GLY A 260 15.99 5.53 19.59
N GLN A 261 14.93 6.24 19.20
CA GLN A 261 14.35 6.11 17.86
C GLN A 261 15.18 6.88 16.84
N VAL A 262 15.24 6.34 15.62
CA VAL A 262 15.75 7.05 14.45
C VAL A 262 14.76 8.15 14.04
N GLU A 263 15.23 9.10 13.24
CA GLU A 263 14.40 10.18 12.71
C GLU A 263 13.14 9.63 12.03
N SER A 264 12.01 10.31 12.18
CA SER A 264 10.79 10.01 11.43
C SER A 264 10.89 10.69 10.08
N GLY A 265 10.74 9.95 8.99
CA GLY A 265 10.81 10.58 7.68
C GLY A 265 10.66 9.68 6.47
N VAL A 266 10.77 10.35 5.33
CA VAL A 266 10.85 9.77 3.99
C VAL A 266 12.30 9.75 3.55
N TYR A 267 12.75 8.61 3.04
CA TYR A 267 14.14 8.32 2.73
C TYR A 267 14.29 7.91 1.27
N ARG A 268 15.37 8.35 0.64
CA ARG A 268 15.89 7.76 -0.58
C ARG A 268 16.68 6.51 -0.22
N LEU A 269 16.43 5.44 -0.94
CA LEU A 269 17.24 4.24 -0.97
C LEU A 269 17.95 4.18 -2.33
N THR A 270 19.25 3.91 -2.33
CA THR A 270 20.03 3.85 -3.58
C THR A 270 20.92 2.61 -3.58
N PRO A 271 20.66 1.62 -4.46
CA PRO A 271 21.50 0.44 -4.59
C PRO A 271 22.91 0.83 -5.06
N GLY A 272 23.89 0.02 -4.65
CA GLY A 272 25.24 0.09 -5.20
C GLY A 272 25.34 -0.58 -6.57
N ALA A 273 26.56 -0.78 -7.05
CA ALA A 273 26.80 -1.57 -8.27
C ALA A 273 26.40 -3.05 -8.10
N ASP A 274 26.38 -3.53 -6.86
CA ASP A 274 25.80 -4.82 -6.48
C ASP A 274 24.59 -4.53 -5.57
N PRO A 275 23.35 -4.76 -6.03
CA PRO A 275 22.15 -4.51 -5.24
C PRO A 275 21.93 -5.53 -4.11
N ARG A 276 22.71 -6.62 -4.06
CA ARG A 276 22.72 -7.60 -2.96
C ARG A 276 23.46 -7.09 -1.73
N ALA A 277 24.30 -6.06 -1.88
CA ALA A 277 24.92 -5.36 -0.76
C ALA A 277 23.94 -4.35 -0.13
N GLU A 278 24.21 -3.88 1.10
CA GLU A 278 23.37 -2.86 1.74
C GLU A 278 23.33 -1.56 0.93
N TRP A 279 22.14 -0.99 0.78
CA TRP A 279 21.91 0.22 -0.02
C TRP A 279 22.26 1.45 0.78
N SER A 280 22.66 2.52 0.08
CA SER A 280 22.84 3.81 0.73
C SER A 280 21.49 4.47 1.01
N VAL A 281 21.39 5.11 2.17
CA VAL A 281 20.17 5.78 2.64
C VAL A 281 20.38 7.29 2.79
N ARG A 282 19.38 8.08 2.42
CA ARG A 282 19.39 9.54 2.62
C ARG A 282 18.01 10.04 3.03
N LEU A 283 17.91 10.71 4.18
CA LEU A 283 16.69 11.38 4.61
C LEU A 283 16.35 12.53 3.65
N LEU A 284 15.09 12.58 3.19
CA LEU A 284 14.56 13.59 2.27
C LEU A 284 13.65 14.60 2.97
N SER A 285 12.93 14.17 4.00
CA SER A 285 12.00 15.02 4.74
C SER A 285 12.64 15.72 5.93
N THR A 286 12.03 16.79 6.40
CA THR A 286 12.35 17.44 7.67
C THR A 286 11.09 17.74 8.48
N GLY A 287 11.15 17.58 9.81
CA GLY A 287 10.12 18.10 10.71
C GLY A 287 8.81 17.31 10.75
N ILE A 288 8.81 16.06 10.29
CA ILE A 288 7.72 15.10 10.51
C ILE A 288 7.95 14.47 11.88
N VAL A 289 7.00 14.60 12.80
CA VAL A 289 7.13 14.14 14.19
C VAL A 289 5.80 13.61 14.67
N SER A 290 5.78 12.32 15.03
CA SER A 290 4.60 11.70 15.64
C SER A 290 4.23 12.38 16.96
N ARG A 291 2.93 12.47 17.25
CA ARG A 291 2.43 12.75 18.59
C ARG A 291 2.81 11.62 19.57
N PRO A 292 2.86 11.89 20.88
CA PRO A 292 3.08 10.86 21.89
C PRO A 292 1.98 9.80 21.85
N SER A 293 2.36 8.53 22.08
CA SER A 293 1.39 7.45 22.24
C SER A 293 0.60 7.60 23.54
N VAL A 294 -0.68 7.22 23.52
CA VAL A 294 -1.56 7.25 24.70
C VAL A 294 -2.07 5.83 24.98
N GLY A 295 -1.69 5.28 26.14
CA GLY A 295 -2.09 3.91 26.52
C GLY A 295 -1.57 2.86 25.53
N THR A 296 -2.47 2.05 24.98
CA THR A 296 -2.17 1.01 23.99
C THR A 296 -2.23 1.49 22.54
N ALA A 297 -2.62 2.75 22.30
CA ALA A 297 -2.62 3.34 20.96
C ALA A 297 -1.19 3.76 20.60
N PHE A 298 -0.48 2.86 19.93
CA PHE A 298 0.82 3.16 19.35
C PHE A 298 0.65 4.24 18.27
N GLN A 299 1.56 5.20 18.28
CA GLN A 299 1.57 6.33 17.35
C GLN A 299 2.98 6.43 16.80
N ALA A 300 3.10 6.58 15.49
CA ALA A 300 4.36 6.78 14.80
C ALA A 300 4.11 7.52 13.48
N ALA A 301 5.18 8.03 12.88
CA ALA A 301 5.14 8.85 11.67
C ALA A 301 6.43 8.66 10.86
N PRO A 302 6.42 9.05 9.58
CA PRO A 302 5.25 9.24 8.72
C PRO A 302 4.44 7.95 8.49
N GLY A 303 3.33 8.08 7.76
CA GLY A 303 2.57 6.96 7.21
C GLY A 303 2.98 6.68 5.76
N VAL A 304 1.99 6.47 4.91
CA VAL A 304 2.16 6.23 3.47
C VAL A 304 2.39 7.53 2.67
N PHE A 305 2.89 7.37 1.44
CA PHE A 305 3.13 8.45 0.49
C PHE A 305 2.64 8.12 -0.92
N GLY A 306 2.32 9.17 -1.69
CA GLY A 306 2.07 9.14 -3.13
C GLY A 306 3.04 10.07 -3.87
N TRP A 307 3.03 10.07 -5.20
CA TRP A 307 3.97 10.83 -6.01
C TRP A 307 3.38 11.33 -7.33
N GLY A 308 3.92 12.43 -7.85
CA GLY A 308 3.57 13.02 -9.14
C GLY A 308 4.13 14.44 -9.25
N ASP A 309 4.06 15.03 -10.45
CA ASP A 309 4.41 16.45 -10.68
C ASP A 309 3.24 17.34 -10.21
N ILE A 310 3.24 17.72 -8.93
CA ILE A 310 2.09 18.34 -8.26
C ILE A 310 1.98 19.81 -8.63
N ASP A 311 3.11 20.51 -8.80
CA ASP A 311 3.12 21.92 -9.15
C ASP A 311 3.31 22.21 -10.66
N ALA A 312 3.49 21.16 -11.46
CA ALA A 312 3.64 21.17 -12.91
C ALA A 312 4.94 21.84 -13.39
N ASP A 313 6.04 21.65 -12.66
CA ASP A 313 7.35 22.16 -13.03
C ASP A 313 8.23 21.14 -13.78
N GLY A 314 7.75 19.90 -13.90
CA GLY A 314 8.37 18.81 -14.66
C GLY A 314 9.25 17.88 -13.83
N ASP A 315 9.30 18.04 -12.50
CA ASP A 315 9.90 17.08 -11.60
C ASP A 315 8.87 16.36 -10.70
N VAL A 316 9.31 15.31 -10.00
CA VAL A 316 8.41 14.48 -9.19
C VAL A 316 8.46 14.93 -7.73
N ASP A 317 7.29 15.30 -7.22
CA ASP A 317 7.00 15.57 -5.83
C ASP A 317 6.46 14.34 -5.10
N LEU A 318 6.49 14.39 -3.77
CA LEU A 318 5.89 13.37 -2.91
C LEU A 318 4.82 13.98 -2.00
N THR A 319 3.66 13.34 -1.92
CA THR A 319 2.66 13.61 -0.88
C THR A 319 2.84 12.63 0.26
N VAL A 320 2.79 13.08 1.51
CA VAL A 320 3.12 12.23 2.67
C VAL A 320 2.06 12.38 3.75
N SER A 321 1.51 11.24 4.18
CA SER A 321 0.70 11.15 5.38
C SER A 321 1.58 11.30 6.61
N GLY A 322 1.19 12.17 7.55
CA GLY A 322 1.81 12.24 8.85
C GLY A 322 1.47 11.04 9.76
N ASP A 323 0.34 10.38 9.51
CA ASP A 323 -0.25 9.33 10.34
C ASP A 323 -0.31 9.69 11.85
N GLY A 324 0.73 9.39 12.63
CA GLY A 324 0.85 9.86 14.01
C GLY A 324 1.17 11.36 14.15
N ASP A 325 1.69 12.00 13.10
CA ASP A 325 1.76 13.46 12.98
C ASP A 325 0.41 13.97 12.44
N ASP A 326 -0.14 15.02 13.03
CA ASP A 326 -1.49 15.50 12.70
C ASP A 326 -1.55 16.33 11.40
N ARG A 327 -0.52 16.23 10.57
CA ARG A 327 -0.35 17.00 9.34
C ARG A 327 -0.22 16.11 8.12
N LEU A 328 -0.59 16.67 6.98
CA LEU A 328 -0.21 16.17 5.66
C LEU A 328 0.92 17.02 5.11
N PHE A 329 1.82 16.40 4.35
CA PHE A 329 2.99 17.08 3.79
C PHE A 329 3.08 16.92 2.28
N ILE A 330 3.74 17.89 1.65
CA ILE A 330 4.31 17.77 0.32
C ILE A 330 5.82 17.88 0.48
N LEU A 331 6.57 16.97 -0.11
CA LEU A 331 8.00 17.12 -0.33
C LEU A 331 8.13 17.61 -1.77
N GLU A 332 8.30 18.91 -1.92
CA GLU A 332 8.50 19.60 -3.20
C GLU A 332 9.92 19.32 -3.67
N GLN A 333 10.11 18.67 -4.81
CA GLN A 333 11.43 18.54 -5.41
C GLN A 333 11.89 19.91 -5.91
N THR A 334 13.19 20.14 -5.91
CA THR A 334 13.75 21.48 -6.17
C THR A 334 14.90 21.45 -7.15
N ALA A 335 15.99 20.75 -6.80
CA ALA A 335 17.12 20.58 -7.70
C ALA A 335 17.89 19.32 -7.32
N GLY A 336 18.18 18.46 -8.30
CA GLY A 336 19.04 17.28 -8.11
C GLY A 336 18.52 16.36 -7.00
N SER A 337 17.25 15.96 -7.10
CA SER A 337 16.58 15.04 -6.18
C SER A 337 16.64 15.48 -4.71
N SER A 338 16.69 16.80 -4.48
CA SER A 338 16.61 17.43 -3.16
C SER A 338 15.20 17.96 -2.94
N PHE A 339 14.71 17.82 -1.71
CA PHE A 339 13.31 18.08 -1.37
C PHE A 339 13.17 19.15 -0.31
N LYS A 340 12.10 19.94 -0.41
CA LYS A 340 11.66 20.86 0.61
C LYS A 340 10.34 20.38 1.19
N THR A 341 10.33 20.05 2.48
CA THR A 341 9.10 19.66 3.17
C THR A 341 8.20 20.87 3.42
N ARG A 342 6.95 20.78 2.97
CA ARG A 342 5.88 21.75 3.17
C ARG A 342 4.70 21.08 3.83
N ILE A 343 3.98 21.84 4.66
CA ILE A 343 2.74 21.38 5.28
C ILE A 343 1.62 21.66 4.27
N LEU A 344 0.94 20.60 3.81
CA LEU A 344 -0.26 20.70 3.00
C LEU A 344 -1.47 21.05 3.87
N GLN A 345 -1.61 20.36 5.01
CA GLN A 345 -2.74 20.55 5.92
C GLN A 345 -2.36 20.19 7.35
N THR A 346 -3.03 20.83 8.33
CA THR A 346 -2.96 20.50 9.76
C THR A 346 -4.30 19.94 10.26
N GLY A 347 -4.29 19.16 11.33
CA GLY A 347 -5.50 18.59 11.94
C GLY A 347 -6.08 17.42 11.13
N PHE A 348 -5.22 16.61 10.51
CA PHE A 348 -5.58 15.46 9.67
C PHE A 348 -4.71 14.25 10.00
N ALA A 349 -4.78 13.85 11.27
CA ALA A 349 -4.06 12.69 11.77
C ALA A 349 -4.66 11.37 11.26
N GLN A 350 -3.86 10.32 11.34
CA GLN A 350 -4.18 8.96 10.91
C GLN A 350 -4.64 8.90 9.45
N ALA A 351 -3.93 9.63 8.57
CA ALA A 351 -4.23 9.58 7.15
C ALA A 351 -3.75 8.25 6.56
N GLY A 352 -4.70 7.49 5.98
CA GLY A 352 -4.50 6.09 5.59
C GLY A 352 -4.04 5.90 4.15
N SER A 353 -4.22 6.89 3.27
CA SER A 353 -3.79 6.84 1.87
C SER A 353 -3.49 8.24 1.34
N MET A 354 -2.49 8.33 0.47
CA MET A 354 -2.13 9.51 -0.30
C MET A 354 -2.04 9.11 -1.77
N MET A 355 -2.79 9.78 -2.64
CA MET A 355 -2.77 9.55 -4.09
C MET A 355 -2.60 10.87 -4.83
N VAL A 356 -1.93 10.83 -5.96
CA VAL A 356 -1.73 11.98 -6.87
C VAL A 356 -2.19 11.54 -8.25
N VAL A 357 -3.21 12.19 -8.80
CA VAL A 357 -3.84 11.79 -10.08
C VAL A 357 -4.54 12.98 -10.73
N ASP A 358 -4.67 12.98 -12.05
CA ASP A 358 -5.61 13.83 -12.76
C ASP A 358 -7.01 13.20 -12.68
N LEU A 359 -7.84 13.64 -11.71
CA LEU A 359 -9.16 13.07 -11.47
C LEU A 359 -10.24 13.71 -12.35
N ASN A 360 -9.98 14.94 -12.78
CA ASN A 360 -10.93 15.79 -13.49
C ASN A 360 -10.64 15.90 -15.01
N ASN A 361 -9.56 15.27 -15.47
CA ASN A 361 -9.06 15.25 -16.84
C ASN A 361 -8.69 16.64 -17.40
N ASP A 362 -8.10 17.49 -16.57
CA ASP A 362 -7.63 18.84 -16.94
C ASP A 362 -6.10 18.93 -17.12
N SER A 363 -5.40 17.79 -17.04
CA SER A 363 -3.94 17.65 -17.10
C SER A 363 -3.19 18.25 -15.92
N ARG A 364 -3.86 18.56 -14.80
CA ARG A 364 -3.27 18.88 -13.52
C ARG A 364 -3.50 17.73 -12.56
N LEU A 365 -2.52 17.46 -11.71
CA LEU A 365 -2.66 16.41 -10.71
C LEU A 365 -3.35 16.96 -9.46
N GLU A 366 -4.42 16.32 -9.06
CA GLU A 366 -5.03 16.45 -7.74
C GLU A 366 -4.36 15.55 -6.71
N ILE A 367 -4.50 15.94 -5.43
CA ILE A 367 -4.12 15.09 -4.30
C ILE A 367 -5.39 14.55 -3.65
N LEU A 368 -5.43 13.25 -3.39
CA LEU A 368 -6.44 12.60 -2.56
C LEU A 368 -5.80 12.10 -1.27
N ALA A 369 -6.44 12.41 -0.14
CA ALA A 369 -6.05 11.92 1.17
C ALA A 369 -7.25 11.34 1.92
N SER A 370 -7.12 10.11 2.44
CA SER A 370 -8.10 9.53 3.36
C SER A 370 -7.66 9.74 4.80
N GLY A 371 -8.58 10.12 5.69
CA GLY A 371 -8.30 10.40 7.10
C GLY A 371 -9.17 9.53 8.00
N PHE A 372 -8.55 8.59 8.70
CA PHE A 372 -9.24 7.64 9.59
C PHE A 372 -9.93 8.35 10.75
N GLU A 373 -9.24 9.23 11.47
CA GLU A 373 -9.82 9.94 12.63
C GLU A 373 -10.89 10.97 12.24
N SER A 374 -10.82 11.50 11.02
CA SER A 374 -11.77 12.49 10.53
C SER A 374 -13.00 11.90 9.85
N ASP A 375 -12.96 10.61 9.49
CA ASP A 375 -13.94 9.96 8.62
C ASP A 375 -14.18 10.77 7.33
N GLN A 376 -13.08 11.12 6.64
CA GLN A 376 -13.10 11.99 5.47
C GLN A 376 -12.13 11.51 4.40
N VAL A 377 -12.56 11.65 3.14
CA VAL A 377 -11.67 11.73 1.98
C VAL A 377 -11.61 13.20 1.55
N ARG A 378 -10.40 13.73 1.36
CA ARG A 378 -10.17 15.10 0.90
C ARG A 378 -9.52 15.09 -0.46
N LEU A 379 -10.08 15.90 -1.36
CA LEU A 379 -9.54 16.23 -2.66
C LEU A 379 -8.92 17.63 -2.58
N TYR A 380 -7.65 17.75 -2.94
CA TYR A 380 -6.96 19.03 -3.11
C TYR A 380 -6.74 19.25 -4.59
N VAL A 381 -7.29 20.36 -5.08
CA VAL A 381 -7.17 20.82 -6.48
C VAL A 381 -6.20 22.00 -6.52
N SER A 382 -5.39 22.09 -7.58
CA SER A 382 -4.37 23.15 -7.75
C SER A 382 -4.95 24.49 -8.19
#